data_AF-A0A945VWP1-F1
#
_entry.id   AF-A0A945VWP1-F1
#
_cell.length_a   1.000
_cell.length_b   1.000
_cell.length_c   1.000
_cell.angle_alpha   90.00
_cell.angle_beta   90.00
_cell.angle_gamma   90.00
#
_symmetry.space_group_name_H-M   'P 1'
#
loop_
_entity.id
_entity.type
_entity.pdbx_description
1 polymer ?
#
loop_
_entity_poly.entity_id
_entity_poly.type
_entity_poly.pdbx_seq_one_letter_code
_entity_poly.pdbx_strand_id
1 'polypeptide(L)'
;MSKTVNEKVKDEIIGHSIDLNRLEVQMKRDVIKELKSLEEELITQLQKSNILNGKPMTRFKQKRLQVLLKQTKETIQTVYKKAKDSLTDDLIKVAGISEAQTVSALNTSIKAELLSTGLSKQALKSIASQTLIEGAPSKEWWSRRGTAFKDKFSDTVRKGMLAGDTTDSVVRSLRGTRALRYKDGVLNGNYRSAEALVRTSIQTVANEARIETYRENDDLIKGIEWSATFDSRTSEICASLDGAQWDLDYNPIGGSGEPFPGFIAHWNCRSTTVAIVKSWKELGAKGKFQEIPKSTKASMDGQVSGKKNYEGWLKGKDKKTQEEVLGVGKRKLWKEGKLGFSDLVSGSGKPLTLEQLQSKVGIKTAKGRSPITIEGFIAQNKSAKKLR
;
A
#
# COMPACT_ATOMS: atom_id res chain seq x y z
N MET A 1 -17.80 31.11 -0.64
CA MET A 1 -18.13 30.59 -2.00
C MET A 1 -18.70 29.19 -1.85
N SER A 2 -19.73 28.84 -2.63
CA SER A 2 -20.28 27.49 -2.68
C SER A 2 -19.25 26.51 -3.28
N LYS A 3 -19.17 25.28 -2.75
CA LYS A 3 -18.26 24.25 -3.28
C LYS A 3 -18.66 23.82 -4.69
N THR A 4 -17.66 23.58 -5.54
CA THR A 4 -17.85 23.02 -6.88
C THR A 4 -18.30 21.55 -6.78
N VAL A 5 -18.80 20.97 -7.87
CA VAL A 5 -19.17 19.54 -7.90
C VAL A 5 -17.93 18.68 -7.73
N ASN A 6 -16.82 19.01 -8.39
CA ASN A 6 -15.54 18.31 -8.21
C ASN A 6 -15.06 18.35 -6.74
N GLU A 7 -15.22 19.48 -6.06
CA GLU A 7 -14.92 19.58 -4.62
C GLU A 7 -15.83 18.70 -3.75
N LYS A 8 -17.12 18.65 -4.04
CA LYS A 8 -18.07 17.79 -3.32
C LYS A 8 -17.77 16.31 -3.55
N VAL A 9 -17.54 15.89 -4.80
CA VAL A 9 -17.17 14.51 -5.14
C VAL A 9 -15.89 14.12 -4.41
N LYS A 10 -14.88 15.00 -4.42
CA LYS A 10 -13.63 14.77 -3.69
C LYS A 10 -13.86 14.58 -2.20
N ASP A 11 -14.67 15.43 -1.56
CA ASP A 11 -14.98 15.32 -0.13
C ASP A 11 -15.73 14.02 0.21
N GLU A 12 -16.74 13.63 -0.58
CA GLU A 12 -17.50 12.38 -0.41
C GLU A 12 -16.59 11.16 -0.56
N ILE A 13 -15.76 11.12 -1.60
CA ILE A 13 -14.83 10.00 -1.83
C ILE A 13 -13.75 9.93 -0.75
N ILE A 14 -13.24 11.07 -0.25
CA ILE A 14 -12.33 11.09 0.90
C ILE A 14 -13.03 10.53 2.14
N GLY A 15 -14.29 10.89 2.39
CA GLY A 15 -15.10 10.31 3.46
C GLY A 15 -15.18 8.78 3.36
N HIS A 16 -15.57 8.28 2.19
CA HIS A 16 -15.64 6.84 1.90
C HIS A 16 -14.30 6.12 2.06
N SER A 17 -13.17 6.77 1.72
CA SER A 17 -11.83 6.20 1.90
C SER A 17 -11.50 5.93 3.37
N ILE A 18 -12.04 6.72 4.31
CA ILE A 18 -11.88 6.50 5.75
C ILE A 18 -12.59 5.22 6.18
N ASP A 19 -13.80 4.97 5.66
CA ASP A 19 -14.55 3.76 5.97
C ASP A 19 -13.89 2.52 5.38
N LEU A 20 -13.36 2.62 4.16
CA LEU A 20 -12.54 1.55 3.57
C LEU A 20 -11.30 1.24 4.42
N ASN A 21 -10.63 2.27 4.95
CA ASN A 21 -9.50 2.09 5.87
C ASN A 21 -9.91 1.40 7.19
N ARG A 22 -11.15 1.60 7.68
CA ARG A 22 -11.68 0.90 8.86
C ARG A 22 -11.94 -0.58 8.55
N LEU A 23 -12.56 -0.87 7.41
CA LEU A 23 -12.76 -2.25 6.92
C LEU A 23 -11.41 -2.97 6.77
N GLU A 24 -10.42 -2.31 6.18
CA GLU A 24 -9.06 -2.84 6.03
C GLU A 24 -8.45 -3.25 7.38
N VAL A 25 -8.64 -2.45 8.44
CA VAL A 25 -8.14 -2.79 9.78
C VAL A 25 -8.76 -4.09 10.30
N GLN A 26 -10.07 -4.29 10.10
CA GLN A 26 -10.75 -5.52 10.51
C GLN A 26 -10.23 -6.72 9.71
N MET A 27 -10.20 -6.62 8.37
CA MET A 27 -9.75 -7.72 7.50
C MET A 27 -8.30 -8.15 7.80
N LYS A 28 -7.39 -7.20 8.07
CA LYS A 28 -6.03 -7.52 8.50
C LYS A 28 -6.02 -8.27 9.83
N ARG A 29 -6.83 -7.85 10.81
CA ARG A 29 -6.89 -8.52 12.12
C ARG A 29 -7.34 -9.97 11.97
N ASP A 30 -8.33 -10.22 11.12
CA ASP A 30 -8.86 -11.57 10.89
C ASP A 30 -7.80 -12.47 10.25
N VAL A 31 -7.16 -12.00 9.19
CA VAL A 31 -6.04 -12.71 8.54
C VAL A 31 -4.90 -13.00 9.53
N ILE A 32 -4.52 -12.02 10.35
CA ILE A 32 -3.42 -12.20 11.31
C ILE A 32 -3.81 -13.16 12.44
N LYS A 33 -5.07 -13.17 12.86
CA LYS A 33 -5.59 -14.15 13.80
C LYS A 33 -5.47 -15.57 13.24
N GLU A 34 -5.82 -15.78 11.97
CA GLU A 34 -5.67 -17.09 11.31
C GLU A 34 -4.21 -17.53 11.23
N LEU A 35 -3.31 -16.62 10.83
CA LEU A 35 -1.88 -16.95 10.75
C LEU A 35 -1.25 -17.23 12.12
N LYS A 36 -1.71 -16.57 13.19
CA LYS A 36 -1.29 -16.87 14.57
C LYS A 36 -1.80 -18.23 15.04
N SER A 37 -3.05 -18.57 14.71
CA SER A 37 -3.60 -19.90 14.98
C SER A 37 -2.81 -20.98 14.25
N LEU A 38 -2.39 -20.73 13.01
CA LEU A 38 -1.50 -21.61 12.26
C LEU A 38 -0.15 -21.79 12.99
N GLU A 39 0.48 -20.70 13.43
CA GLU A 39 1.73 -20.78 14.18
C GLU A 39 1.58 -21.65 15.44
N GLU A 40 0.51 -21.44 16.21
CA GLU A 40 0.19 -22.23 17.42
C GLU A 40 0.03 -23.72 17.11
N GLU A 41 -0.68 -24.05 16.03
CA GLU A 41 -0.88 -25.42 15.60
C GLU A 41 0.45 -26.08 15.19
N LEU A 42 1.28 -25.37 14.43
CA LEU A 42 2.59 -25.87 14.00
C LEU A 42 3.56 -26.07 15.17
N ILE A 43 3.57 -25.16 16.14
CA ILE A 43 4.34 -25.30 17.38
C ILE A 43 3.85 -26.53 18.14
N THR A 44 2.54 -26.74 18.24
CA THR A 44 1.96 -27.90 18.92
C THR A 44 2.36 -29.21 18.22
N GLN A 45 2.33 -29.25 16.88
CA GLN A 45 2.79 -30.41 16.11
C GLN A 45 4.29 -30.68 16.33
N LEU A 46 5.12 -29.62 16.34
CA LEU A 46 6.55 -29.73 16.62
C LEU A 46 6.80 -30.28 18.03
N GLN A 47 6.12 -29.76 19.05
CA GLN A 47 6.23 -30.23 20.44
C GLN A 47 5.83 -31.70 20.59
N LYS A 48 4.66 -32.09 20.04
CA LYS A 48 4.18 -33.48 20.07
C LYS A 48 5.11 -34.45 19.34
N SER A 49 5.86 -33.97 18.33
CA SER A 49 6.80 -34.81 17.60
C SER A 49 7.97 -35.30 18.47
N ASN A 50 8.35 -34.56 19.52
CA ASN A 50 9.48 -34.83 20.41
C ASN A 50 10.79 -35.21 19.67
N ILE A 51 11.01 -34.67 18.46
CA ILE A 51 12.21 -34.98 17.66
C ILE A 51 13.43 -34.14 18.07
N LEU A 52 13.19 -32.96 18.65
CA LEU A 52 14.18 -31.98 19.12
C LEU A 52 14.41 -32.09 20.62
N ASN A 53 15.14 -33.11 21.04
CA ASN A 53 15.37 -33.43 22.46
C ASN A 53 16.85 -33.36 22.88
N GLY A 54 17.67 -32.56 22.19
CA GLY A 54 19.10 -32.41 22.49
C GLY A 54 19.99 -33.60 22.12
N LYS A 55 19.41 -34.73 21.68
CA LYS A 55 20.16 -35.93 21.29
C LYS A 55 20.63 -35.88 19.82
N PRO A 56 21.75 -36.53 19.46
CA PRO A 56 22.25 -36.59 18.08
C PRO A 56 21.22 -37.07 17.05
N MET A 57 21.47 -36.72 15.80
CA MET A 57 20.66 -37.14 14.66
C MET A 57 20.79 -38.65 14.43
N THR A 58 19.66 -39.34 14.22
CA THR A 58 19.60 -40.77 13.89
C THR A 58 18.72 -40.99 12.66
N ARG A 59 18.86 -42.13 11.98
CA ARG A 59 17.98 -42.50 10.85
C ARG A 59 16.50 -42.48 11.25
N PHE A 60 16.17 -42.91 12.47
CA PHE A 60 14.80 -42.87 13.00
C PHE A 60 14.30 -41.44 13.16
N LYS A 61 15.11 -40.56 13.76
CA LYS A 61 14.80 -39.14 13.89
C LYS A 61 14.62 -38.46 12.53
N GLN A 62 15.45 -38.80 11.54
CA GLN A 62 15.31 -38.29 10.17
C GLN A 62 13.97 -38.68 9.54
N LYS A 63 13.52 -39.94 9.69
CA LYS A 63 12.19 -40.37 9.22
C LYS A 63 11.06 -39.59 9.91
N ARG A 64 11.13 -39.40 11.23
CA ARG A 64 10.13 -38.62 11.98
C ARG A 64 10.09 -37.15 11.58
N LEU A 65 11.25 -36.55 11.30
CA LEU A 65 11.33 -35.19 10.76
C LEU A 65 10.56 -35.09 9.44
N GLN A 66 10.77 -36.04 8.52
CA GLN A 66 10.07 -36.00 7.22
C GLN A 66 8.55 -36.12 7.37
N VAL A 67 8.07 -36.96 8.32
CA VAL A 67 6.64 -37.06 8.64
C VAL A 67 6.11 -35.73 9.18
N LEU A 68 6.80 -35.11 10.14
CA LEU A 68 6.42 -33.81 10.69
C LEU A 68 6.39 -32.72 9.61
N LEU A 69 7.40 -32.65 8.75
CA LEU A 69 7.49 -31.66 7.68
C LEU A 69 6.38 -31.85 6.63
N LYS A 70 5.96 -33.10 6.37
CA LYS A 70 4.80 -33.38 5.51
C LYS A 70 3.50 -32.90 6.15
N GLN A 71 3.25 -33.24 7.42
CA GLN A 71 2.04 -32.84 8.16
C GLN A 71 1.94 -31.31 8.25
N THR A 72 3.02 -30.65 8.68
CA THR A 72 3.07 -29.18 8.80
C THR A 72 2.88 -28.48 7.45
N LYS A 73 3.41 -29.05 6.36
CA LYS A 73 3.14 -28.55 4.99
C LYS A 73 1.64 -28.60 4.67
N GLU A 74 0.95 -29.69 4.96
CA GLU A 74 -0.49 -29.86 4.70
C GLU A 74 -1.32 -28.86 5.52
N THR A 75 -0.98 -28.66 6.80
CA THR A 75 -1.60 -27.63 7.66
C THR A 75 -1.40 -26.22 7.10
N ILE A 76 -0.18 -25.86 6.70
CA ILE A 76 0.13 -24.54 6.12
C ILE A 76 -0.66 -24.34 4.82
N GLN A 77 -0.67 -25.33 3.93
CA GLN A 77 -1.40 -25.24 2.66
C GLN A 77 -2.90 -25.04 2.89
N THR A 78 -3.49 -25.72 3.87
CA THR A 78 -4.91 -25.59 4.20
C THR A 78 -5.24 -24.17 4.67
N VAL A 79 -4.46 -23.61 5.61
CA VAL A 79 -4.71 -22.26 6.11
C VAL A 79 -4.47 -21.19 5.04
N TYR A 80 -3.40 -21.31 4.25
CA TYR A 80 -3.13 -20.35 3.18
C TYR A 80 -4.14 -20.42 2.04
N LYS A 81 -4.69 -21.61 1.74
CA LYS A 81 -5.82 -21.73 0.81
C LYS A 81 -7.04 -21.01 1.35
N LYS A 82 -7.38 -21.17 2.63
CA LYS A 82 -8.49 -20.47 3.28
C LYS A 82 -8.30 -18.95 3.25
N ALA A 83 -7.12 -18.44 3.65
CA ALA A 83 -6.83 -17.01 3.64
C ALA A 83 -6.92 -16.41 2.21
N LYS A 84 -6.43 -17.15 1.21
CA LYS A 84 -6.55 -16.80 -0.20
C LYS A 84 -8.01 -16.72 -0.65
N ASP A 85 -8.80 -17.77 -0.40
CA ASP A 85 -10.20 -17.85 -0.81
C ASP A 85 -11.03 -16.76 -0.10
N SER A 86 -10.85 -16.58 1.22
CA SER A 86 -11.54 -15.55 2.02
C SER A 86 -11.21 -14.14 1.54
N LEU A 87 -9.94 -13.82 1.26
CA LEU A 87 -9.61 -12.49 0.77
C LEU A 87 -10.19 -12.25 -0.62
N THR A 88 -10.22 -13.25 -1.51
CA THR A 88 -10.87 -13.11 -2.82
C THR A 88 -12.35 -12.76 -2.67
N ASP A 89 -13.08 -13.42 -1.78
CA ASP A 89 -14.49 -13.12 -1.53
C ASP A 89 -14.68 -11.71 -0.97
N ASP A 90 -13.82 -11.28 -0.06
CA ASP A 90 -13.89 -9.93 0.49
C ASP A 90 -13.51 -8.86 -0.54
N LEU A 91 -12.57 -9.13 -1.45
CA LEU A 91 -12.23 -8.20 -2.53
C LEU A 91 -13.40 -7.99 -3.50
N ILE A 92 -14.24 -9.00 -3.74
CA ILE A 92 -15.48 -8.84 -4.53
C ILE A 92 -16.42 -7.86 -3.82
N LYS A 93 -16.56 -7.96 -2.50
CA LYS A 93 -17.37 -7.02 -1.70
C LYS A 93 -16.77 -5.62 -1.74
N VAL A 94 -15.45 -5.49 -1.61
CA VAL A 94 -14.74 -4.20 -1.69
C VAL A 94 -14.98 -3.54 -3.04
N ALA A 95 -14.91 -4.29 -4.15
CA ALA A 95 -15.18 -3.76 -5.48
C ALA A 95 -16.61 -3.18 -5.57
N GLY A 96 -17.62 -3.95 -5.14
CA GLY A 96 -19.01 -3.48 -5.14
C GLY A 96 -19.28 -2.32 -4.19
N ILE A 97 -18.63 -2.29 -3.02
CA ILE A 97 -18.73 -1.15 -2.09
C ILE A 97 -18.12 0.09 -2.75
N SER A 98 -16.95 -0.01 -3.37
CA SER A 98 -16.27 1.12 -4.00
C SER A 98 -17.08 1.68 -5.17
N GLU A 99 -17.68 0.81 -5.99
CA GLU A 99 -18.61 1.19 -7.05
C GLU A 99 -19.83 1.95 -6.47
N ALA A 100 -20.54 1.37 -5.50
CA ALA A 100 -21.72 1.98 -4.89
C ALA A 100 -21.40 3.34 -4.23
N GLN A 101 -20.27 3.43 -3.54
CA GLN A 101 -19.75 4.68 -2.97
C GLN A 101 -19.45 5.72 -4.06
N THR A 102 -18.94 5.27 -5.21
CA THR A 102 -18.62 6.13 -6.34
C THR A 102 -19.88 6.69 -7.00
N VAL A 103 -20.85 5.83 -7.28
CA VAL A 103 -22.17 6.22 -7.81
C VAL A 103 -22.87 7.19 -6.86
N SER A 104 -22.89 6.87 -5.56
CA SER A 104 -23.50 7.73 -4.54
C SER A 104 -22.81 9.09 -4.46
N ALA A 105 -21.47 9.14 -4.42
CA ALA A 105 -20.72 10.39 -4.35
C ALA A 105 -21.03 11.31 -5.55
N LEU A 106 -21.13 10.75 -6.75
CA LEU A 106 -21.43 11.51 -7.96
C LEU A 106 -22.89 11.99 -7.99
N ASN A 107 -23.86 11.10 -7.78
CA ASN A 107 -25.28 11.46 -7.81
C ASN A 107 -25.65 12.49 -6.73
N THR A 108 -25.12 12.34 -5.50
CA THR A 108 -25.31 13.31 -4.41
C THR A 108 -24.67 14.66 -4.74
N SER A 109 -23.46 14.66 -5.31
CA SER A 109 -22.75 15.91 -5.63
C SER A 109 -23.41 16.70 -6.76
N ILE A 110 -23.99 16.00 -7.73
CA ILE A 110 -24.71 16.59 -8.88
C ILE A 110 -26.18 16.90 -8.53
N LYS A 111 -26.73 16.26 -7.49
CA LYS A 111 -28.15 16.30 -7.09
C LYS A 111 -29.11 15.79 -8.17
N ALA A 112 -28.68 14.76 -8.89
CA ALA A 112 -29.46 14.07 -9.90
C ALA A 112 -28.99 12.62 -10.02
N GLU A 113 -29.90 11.71 -10.37
CA GLU A 113 -29.59 10.30 -10.65
C GLU A 113 -29.06 10.15 -12.08
N LEU A 114 -27.83 10.62 -12.31
CA LEU A 114 -27.21 10.58 -13.63
C LEU A 114 -26.43 9.28 -13.87
N LEU A 115 -25.85 8.70 -12.81
CA LEU A 115 -25.23 7.38 -12.88
C LEU A 115 -26.27 6.33 -12.49
N SER A 116 -26.87 5.70 -13.50
CA SER A 116 -27.81 4.58 -13.34
C SER A 116 -27.23 3.24 -13.76
N THR A 117 -26.11 3.25 -14.51
CA THR A 117 -25.40 2.05 -14.96
C THR A 117 -24.19 1.75 -14.07
N GLY A 118 -24.33 0.70 -13.28
CA GLY A 118 -23.24 0.12 -12.49
C GLY A 118 -22.46 -0.95 -13.25
N LEU A 119 -21.32 -1.35 -12.69
CA LEU A 119 -20.53 -2.47 -13.16
C LEU A 119 -21.30 -3.77 -13.03
N SER A 120 -21.18 -4.65 -14.03
CA SER A 120 -21.78 -5.97 -13.94
C SER A 120 -21.15 -6.78 -12.79
N LYS A 121 -21.92 -7.71 -12.21
CA LYS A 121 -21.37 -8.66 -11.20
C LYS A 121 -20.14 -9.42 -11.71
N GLN A 122 -20.07 -9.67 -13.02
CA GLN A 122 -18.94 -10.33 -13.65
C GLN A 122 -17.71 -9.42 -13.73
N ALA A 123 -17.91 -8.13 -14.03
CA ALA A 123 -16.84 -7.14 -13.99
C ALA A 123 -16.25 -6.99 -12.58
N LEU A 124 -17.09 -6.86 -11.54
CA LEU A 124 -16.65 -6.79 -10.14
C LEU A 124 -15.84 -8.03 -9.71
N LYS A 125 -16.27 -9.23 -10.11
CA LYS A 125 -15.52 -10.48 -9.89
C LYS A 125 -14.20 -10.51 -10.65
N SER A 126 -14.18 -9.99 -11.88
CA SER A 126 -12.97 -9.91 -12.69
C SER A 126 -11.93 -9.01 -12.01
N ILE A 127 -12.33 -7.79 -11.62
CA ILE A 127 -11.47 -6.84 -10.89
C ILE A 127 -10.92 -7.53 -9.63
N ALA A 128 -11.78 -8.03 -8.74
CA ALA A 128 -11.33 -8.66 -7.50
C ALA A 128 -10.34 -9.84 -7.68
N SER A 129 -10.40 -10.56 -8.82
CA SER A 129 -9.62 -11.79 -9.04
C SER A 129 -8.42 -11.64 -9.98
N GLN A 130 -8.44 -10.67 -10.90
CA GLN A 130 -7.44 -10.50 -11.96
C GLN A 130 -6.60 -9.24 -11.80
N THR A 131 -7.04 -8.24 -11.04
CA THR A 131 -6.26 -7.03 -10.76
C THR A 131 -4.85 -7.40 -10.32
N LEU A 132 -3.87 -6.80 -11.00
CA LEU A 132 -2.47 -6.97 -10.67
C LEU A 132 -2.12 -6.11 -9.45
N ILE A 133 -1.92 -6.76 -8.32
CA ILE A 133 -1.42 -6.14 -7.09
C ILE A 133 0.09 -6.14 -7.20
N GLU A 134 0.71 -5.01 -7.54
CA GLU A 134 2.18 -4.91 -7.61
C GLU A 134 2.79 -6.00 -8.53
N GLY A 135 2.14 -6.25 -9.67
CA GLY A 135 2.60 -7.18 -10.70
C GLY A 135 2.06 -8.61 -10.63
N ALA A 136 1.24 -8.97 -9.63
CA ALA A 136 0.56 -10.27 -9.62
C ALA A 136 -0.83 -10.22 -8.94
N PRO A 137 -1.77 -11.09 -9.32
CA PRO A 137 -3.06 -11.18 -8.63
C PRO A 137 -2.90 -11.59 -7.17
N SER A 138 -3.82 -11.14 -6.31
CA SER A 138 -3.84 -11.44 -4.88
C SER A 138 -3.72 -12.95 -4.57
N LYS A 139 -4.42 -13.80 -5.35
CA LYS A 139 -4.39 -15.26 -5.22
C LYS A 139 -2.98 -15.85 -5.36
N GLU A 140 -2.18 -15.29 -6.25
CA GLU A 140 -0.83 -15.77 -6.52
C GLU A 140 0.12 -15.35 -5.40
N TRP A 141 0.00 -14.11 -4.91
CA TRP A 141 0.75 -13.64 -3.76
C TRP A 141 0.54 -14.53 -2.53
N TRP A 142 -0.70 -14.93 -2.24
CA TRP A 142 -0.98 -15.85 -1.14
C TRP A 142 -0.33 -17.22 -1.32
N SER A 143 -0.32 -17.76 -2.54
CA SER A 143 0.35 -19.03 -2.84
C SER A 143 1.86 -18.94 -2.62
N ARG A 144 2.50 -17.88 -3.15
CA ARG A 144 3.93 -17.60 -2.94
C ARG A 144 4.26 -17.46 -1.45
N ARG A 145 3.39 -16.79 -0.68
CA ARG A 145 3.56 -16.63 0.77
C ARG A 145 3.43 -17.94 1.54
N GLY A 146 2.46 -18.77 1.22
CA GLY A 146 2.31 -20.09 1.86
C GLY A 146 3.55 -20.95 1.64
N THR A 147 4.12 -20.90 0.44
CA THR A 147 5.38 -21.56 0.12
C THR A 147 6.54 -21.00 0.94
N ALA A 148 6.72 -19.68 0.96
CA ALA A 148 7.78 -19.01 1.71
C ALA A 148 7.69 -19.29 3.23
N PHE A 149 6.48 -19.30 3.79
CA PHE A 149 6.23 -19.64 5.18
C PHE A 149 6.63 -21.09 5.47
N LYS A 150 6.19 -22.04 4.63
CA LYS A 150 6.53 -23.46 4.73
C LYS A 150 8.04 -23.70 4.67
N ASP A 151 8.73 -23.05 3.74
CA ASP A 151 10.19 -23.17 3.61
C ASP A 151 10.88 -22.62 4.87
N LYS A 152 10.49 -21.42 5.32
CA LYS A 152 11.08 -20.81 6.52
C LYS A 152 10.88 -21.65 7.78
N PHE A 153 9.68 -22.20 7.97
CA PHE A 153 9.39 -23.11 9.08
C PHE A 153 10.26 -24.37 8.99
N SER A 154 10.23 -25.05 7.83
CA SER A 154 10.95 -26.31 7.60
C SER A 154 12.46 -26.15 7.82
N ASP A 155 13.03 -25.08 7.30
CA ASP A 155 14.47 -24.82 7.42
C ASP A 155 14.88 -24.48 8.85
N THR A 156 14.03 -23.79 9.60
CA THR A 156 14.31 -23.48 11.01
C THR A 156 14.30 -24.76 11.84
N VAL A 157 13.32 -25.65 11.62
CA VAL A 157 13.27 -26.95 12.31
C VAL A 157 14.46 -27.83 11.93
N ARG A 158 14.83 -27.90 10.64
CA ARG A 158 16.00 -28.65 10.17
C ARG A 158 17.30 -28.14 10.79
N LYS A 159 17.49 -26.81 10.80
CA LYS A 159 18.69 -26.18 11.39
C LYS A 159 18.80 -26.50 12.88
N GLY A 160 17.71 -26.35 13.62
CA GLY A 160 17.73 -26.70 15.04
C GLY A 160 18.02 -28.18 15.28
N MET A 161 17.46 -29.05 14.45
CA MET A 161 17.76 -30.48 14.54
C MET A 161 19.22 -30.83 14.25
N LEU A 162 19.85 -30.16 13.28
CA LEU A 162 21.27 -30.31 12.96
C LEU A 162 22.17 -29.76 14.08
N ALA A 163 21.78 -28.65 14.68
CA ALA A 163 22.51 -28.02 15.79
C ALA A 163 22.35 -28.75 17.14
N GLY A 164 21.46 -29.75 17.22
CA GLY A 164 21.14 -30.40 18.49
C GLY A 164 20.27 -29.55 19.41
N ASP A 165 19.54 -28.58 18.86
CA ASP A 165 18.64 -27.72 19.63
C ASP A 165 17.50 -28.51 20.29
N THR A 166 17.00 -27.96 21.39
CA THR A 166 15.74 -28.40 22.00
C THR A 166 14.54 -27.81 21.27
N THR A 167 13.38 -28.43 21.44
CA THR A 167 12.10 -27.90 20.94
C THR A 167 11.90 -26.43 21.34
N ASP A 168 12.19 -26.07 22.60
CA ASP A 168 11.99 -24.70 23.09
C ASP A 168 12.93 -23.69 22.41
N SER A 169 14.17 -24.09 22.10
CA SER A 169 15.11 -23.26 21.33
C SER A 169 14.57 -22.96 19.93
N VAL A 170 14.06 -23.99 19.25
CA VAL A 170 13.48 -23.85 17.90
C VAL A 170 12.17 -23.06 17.93
N VAL A 171 11.30 -23.28 18.93
CA VAL A 171 10.06 -22.52 19.10
C VAL A 171 10.37 -21.03 19.31
N ARG A 172 11.36 -20.69 20.15
CA ARG A 172 11.81 -19.30 20.32
C ARG A 172 12.34 -18.71 19.02
N SER A 173 13.05 -19.48 18.19
CA SER A 173 13.52 -19.03 16.88
C SER A 173 12.37 -18.75 15.91
N LEU A 174 11.33 -19.60 15.93
CA LEU A 174 10.13 -19.46 15.09
C LEU A 174 9.27 -18.26 15.50
N ARG A 175 8.81 -18.25 16.75
CA ARG A 175 7.84 -17.31 17.32
C ARG A 175 8.47 -16.01 17.79
N GLY A 176 9.74 -16.03 18.20
CA GLY A 176 10.41 -14.91 18.87
C GLY A 176 10.21 -14.93 20.38
N THR A 177 10.67 -13.86 21.03
CA THR A 177 10.74 -13.73 22.49
C THR A 177 9.78 -12.68 23.03
N ARG A 178 9.26 -12.91 24.25
CA ARG A 178 8.39 -11.95 24.94
C ARG A 178 9.10 -10.61 25.17
N ALA A 179 10.41 -10.62 25.43
CA ALA A 179 11.22 -9.43 25.63
C ALA A 179 11.16 -8.47 24.43
N LEU A 180 11.17 -9.00 23.22
CA LEU A 180 11.06 -8.22 21.98
C LEU A 180 9.64 -8.23 21.39
N ARG A 181 8.63 -8.55 22.21
CA ARG A 181 7.21 -8.62 21.81
C ARG A 181 7.00 -9.52 20.58
N TYR A 182 7.76 -10.61 20.49
CA TYR A 182 7.73 -11.60 19.40
C TYR A 182 8.12 -11.04 18.03
N LYS A 183 8.80 -9.88 17.97
CA LYS A 183 9.20 -9.25 16.71
C LYS A 183 10.49 -9.83 16.12
N ASP A 184 11.23 -10.58 16.92
CA ASP A 184 12.51 -11.23 16.63
C ASP A 184 12.38 -12.66 16.08
N GLY A 185 11.16 -13.21 16.05
CA GLY A 185 10.89 -14.53 15.47
C GLY A 185 11.01 -14.53 13.95
N VAL A 186 11.49 -15.64 13.38
CA VAL A 186 11.62 -15.75 11.92
C VAL A 186 10.28 -15.71 11.18
N LEU A 187 9.17 -16.01 11.86
CA LEU A 187 7.83 -15.95 11.29
C LEU A 187 7.21 -14.55 11.32
N ASN A 188 7.76 -13.61 12.11
CA ASN A 188 7.22 -12.25 12.24
C ASN A 188 7.17 -11.49 10.90
N GLY A 189 8.16 -11.74 10.03
CA GLY A 189 8.18 -11.17 8.68
C GLY A 189 6.96 -11.57 7.84
N ASN A 190 6.39 -12.76 8.06
CA ASN A 190 5.21 -13.22 7.33
C ASN A 190 3.96 -12.43 7.71
N TYR A 191 3.76 -12.14 9.01
CA TYR A 191 2.61 -11.34 9.47
C TYR A 191 2.61 -9.94 8.86
N ARG A 192 3.73 -9.23 8.97
CA ARG A 192 3.87 -7.87 8.41
C ARG A 192 3.62 -7.84 6.91
N SER A 193 4.09 -8.87 6.22
CA SER A 193 3.95 -8.93 4.78
C SER A 193 2.54 -9.36 4.34
N ALA A 194 1.85 -10.19 5.13
CA ALA A 194 0.43 -10.50 4.95
C ALA A 194 -0.44 -9.26 5.17
N GLU A 195 -0.19 -8.47 6.21
CA GLU A 195 -0.88 -7.18 6.44
C GLU A 195 -0.69 -6.22 5.26
N ALA A 196 0.54 -6.12 4.75
CA ALA A 196 0.84 -5.30 3.59
C ALA A 196 0.09 -5.79 2.34
N LEU A 197 0.00 -7.10 2.12
CA LEU A 197 -0.78 -7.68 1.02
C LEU A 197 -2.26 -7.37 1.15
N VAL A 198 -2.87 -7.59 2.32
CA VAL A 198 -4.30 -7.30 2.54
C VAL A 198 -4.60 -5.83 2.22
N ARG A 199 -3.83 -4.89 2.79
CA ARG A 199 -4.00 -3.46 2.51
C ARG A 199 -3.87 -3.14 1.02
N THR A 200 -2.77 -3.59 0.42
CA THR A 200 -2.45 -3.28 -0.97
C THR A 200 -3.51 -3.84 -1.91
N SER A 201 -3.98 -5.06 -1.66
CA SER A 201 -5.09 -5.68 -2.41
C SER A 201 -6.39 -4.88 -2.31
N ILE A 202 -6.80 -4.49 -1.09
CA ILE A 202 -8.03 -3.72 -0.86
C ILE A 202 -7.98 -2.38 -1.59
N GLN A 203 -6.88 -1.65 -1.44
CA GLN A 203 -6.74 -0.31 -2.03
C GLN A 203 -6.68 -0.37 -3.56
N THR A 204 -5.97 -1.35 -4.12
CA THR A 204 -5.90 -1.53 -5.58
C THR A 204 -7.28 -1.86 -6.15
N VAL A 205 -7.97 -2.86 -5.59
CA VAL A 205 -9.31 -3.27 -6.06
C VAL A 205 -10.33 -2.16 -5.91
N ALA A 206 -10.31 -1.41 -4.80
CA ALA A 206 -11.22 -0.30 -4.60
C ALA A 206 -10.98 0.83 -5.61
N ASN A 207 -9.73 1.21 -5.84
CA ASN A 207 -9.39 2.26 -6.80
C ASN A 207 -9.66 1.82 -8.25
N GLU A 208 -9.41 0.55 -8.60
CA GLU A 208 -9.76 0.02 -9.92
C GLU A 208 -11.27 0.01 -10.14
N ALA A 209 -12.06 -0.57 -9.22
CA ALA A 209 -13.52 -0.58 -9.34
C ALA A 209 -14.10 0.83 -9.51
N ARG A 210 -13.54 1.81 -8.83
CA ARG A 210 -13.91 3.21 -8.98
C ARG A 210 -13.56 3.77 -10.36
N ILE A 211 -12.33 3.53 -10.83
CA ILE A 211 -11.89 4.00 -12.15
C ILE A 211 -12.71 3.34 -13.27
N GLU A 212 -13.01 2.05 -13.16
CA GLU A 212 -13.91 1.37 -14.10
C GLU A 212 -15.32 1.97 -14.06
N THR A 213 -15.82 2.33 -12.87
CA THR A 213 -17.10 3.05 -12.76
C THR A 213 -17.04 4.40 -13.48
N TYR A 214 -15.92 5.12 -13.38
CA TYR A 214 -15.73 6.37 -14.12
C TYR A 214 -15.67 6.17 -15.64
N ARG A 215 -15.09 5.06 -16.11
CA ARG A 215 -15.03 4.70 -17.52
C ARG A 215 -16.39 4.34 -18.10
N GLU A 216 -17.19 3.57 -17.38
CA GLU A 216 -18.57 3.25 -17.79
C GLU A 216 -19.47 4.49 -17.83
N ASN A 217 -19.02 5.60 -17.24
CA ASN A 217 -19.71 6.89 -17.22
C ASN A 217 -18.83 7.99 -17.85
N ASP A 218 -18.07 7.63 -18.89
CA ASP A 218 -17.15 8.52 -19.61
C ASP A 218 -17.87 9.70 -20.28
N ASP A 219 -19.20 9.67 -20.39
CA ASP A 219 -19.99 10.75 -20.92
C ASP A 219 -20.11 11.93 -19.93
N LEU A 220 -20.04 11.64 -18.63
CA LEU A 220 -20.02 12.61 -17.53
C LEU A 220 -18.60 12.89 -17.02
N ILE A 221 -17.74 11.88 -17.01
CA ILE A 221 -16.41 11.97 -16.42
C ILE A 221 -15.37 12.35 -17.48
N LYS A 222 -14.52 13.32 -17.13
CA LYS A 222 -13.42 13.79 -17.97
C LYS A 222 -12.14 12.99 -17.72
N GLY A 223 -11.94 12.57 -16.48
CA GLY A 223 -10.70 11.97 -16.03
C GLY A 223 -10.69 11.76 -14.52
N ILE A 224 -9.49 11.58 -13.99
CA ILE A 224 -9.24 11.29 -12.58
C ILE A 224 -8.19 12.23 -12.01
N GLU A 225 -8.34 12.56 -10.74
CA GLU A 225 -7.34 13.26 -9.94
C GLU A 225 -6.85 12.34 -8.81
N TRP A 226 -5.54 12.34 -8.56
CA TRP A 226 -4.98 11.66 -7.39
C TRP A 226 -5.25 12.46 -6.12
N SER A 227 -5.75 11.77 -5.10
CA SER A 227 -6.05 12.32 -3.78
C SER A 227 -5.25 11.57 -2.73
N ALA A 228 -4.19 12.20 -2.24
CA ALA A 228 -3.38 11.69 -1.16
C ALA A 228 -4.15 11.72 0.17
N THR A 229 -3.88 10.76 1.04
CA THR A 229 -4.36 10.87 2.42
C THR A 229 -3.70 12.08 3.10
N PHE A 230 -4.43 12.90 3.84
CA PHE A 230 -3.85 14.08 4.50
C PHE A 230 -3.43 13.78 5.94
N ASP A 231 -2.34 13.01 6.10
CA ASP A 231 -1.73 12.74 7.40
C ASP A 231 -0.20 12.62 7.32
N SER A 232 0.45 12.53 8.49
CA SER A 232 1.91 12.43 8.61
C SER A 232 2.52 11.12 8.15
N ARG A 233 1.71 10.13 7.76
CA ARG A 233 2.16 8.82 7.28
C ARG A 233 2.02 8.68 5.76
N THR A 234 1.73 9.78 5.08
CA THR A 234 1.62 9.80 3.62
C THR A 234 3.01 9.79 3.03
N SER A 235 3.25 8.88 2.09
CA SER A 235 4.55 8.74 1.47
C SER A 235 4.84 9.95 0.58
N GLU A 236 6.13 10.22 0.37
CA GLU A 236 6.56 11.34 -0.48
C GLU A 236 6.02 11.21 -1.91
N ILE A 237 5.98 10.00 -2.47
CA ILE A 237 5.38 9.73 -3.79
C ILE A 237 3.88 10.02 -3.81
N CYS A 238 3.14 9.60 -2.79
CA CYS A 238 1.71 9.88 -2.73
C CYS A 238 1.44 11.39 -2.59
N ALA A 239 2.27 12.08 -1.81
CA ALA A 239 2.15 13.51 -1.60
C ALA A 239 2.58 14.32 -2.83
N SER A 240 3.58 13.86 -3.59
CA SER A 240 4.01 14.51 -4.84
C SER A 240 2.97 14.35 -5.95
N LEU A 241 2.23 13.24 -5.96
CA LEU A 241 1.16 12.98 -6.91
C LEU A 241 -0.14 13.73 -6.58
N ASP A 242 -0.29 14.33 -5.39
CA ASP A 242 -1.57 14.90 -4.97
C ASP A 242 -2.03 16.07 -5.86
N GLY A 243 -3.22 15.92 -6.44
CA GLY A 243 -3.74 16.86 -7.42
C GLY A 243 -3.25 16.62 -8.84
N ALA A 244 -2.38 15.65 -9.11
CA ALA A 244 -2.06 15.23 -10.47
C ALA A 244 -3.29 14.62 -11.14
N GLN A 245 -3.47 14.91 -12.43
CA GLN A 245 -4.68 14.59 -13.17
C GLN A 245 -4.35 13.80 -14.43
N TRP A 246 -5.25 12.88 -14.79
CA TRP A 246 -5.19 12.10 -16.02
C TRP A 246 -6.57 12.03 -16.67
N ASP A 247 -6.64 11.88 -17.98
CA ASP A 247 -7.86 11.44 -18.64
C ASP A 247 -8.15 9.96 -18.35
N LEU A 248 -9.25 9.42 -18.89
CA LEU A 248 -9.64 8.01 -18.66
C LEU A 248 -8.77 6.98 -19.41
N ASP A 249 -7.95 7.46 -20.35
CA ASP A 249 -6.90 6.70 -21.06
C ASP A 249 -5.54 6.82 -20.37
N TYR A 250 -5.49 7.45 -19.19
CA TYR A 250 -4.31 7.69 -18.36
C TYR A 250 -3.27 8.63 -18.95
N ASN A 251 -3.64 9.46 -19.94
CA ASN A 251 -2.77 10.53 -20.40
C ASN A 251 -2.79 11.68 -19.39
N PRO A 252 -1.62 12.27 -19.02
CA PRO A 252 -1.57 13.38 -18.10
C PRO A 252 -2.35 14.58 -18.64
N ILE A 253 -3.21 15.18 -17.81
CA ILE A 253 -3.94 16.41 -18.10
C ILE A 253 -3.70 17.44 -17.00
N GLY A 254 -4.15 18.68 -17.21
CA GLY A 254 -4.04 19.71 -16.17
C GLY A 254 -2.61 20.15 -15.85
N GLY A 255 -1.63 19.78 -16.68
CA GLY A 255 -0.23 20.22 -16.55
C GLY A 255 0.61 19.46 -15.53
N SER A 256 0.15 18.31 -15.00
CA SER A 256 0.95 17.49 -14.08
C SER A 256 2.21 16.95 -14.74
N GLY A 257 2.12 16.48 -16.00
CA GLY A 257 3.22 15.81 -16.71
C GLY A 257 3.62 14.45 -16.12
N GLU A 258 3.05 14.06 -14.98
CA GLU A 258 3.35 12.83 -14.26
C GLU A 258 2.68 11.64 -14.94
N PRO A 259 3.39 10.51 -15.19
CA PRO A 259 2.74 9.30 -15.68
C PRO A 259 1.78 8.73 -14.63
N PHE A 260 0.71 8.07 -15.08
CA PHE A 260 -0.25 7.45 -14.17
C PHE A 260 0.46 6.34 -13.35
N PRO A 261 0.45 6.41 -12.01
CA PRO A 261 1.20 5.49 -11.17
C PRO A 261 0.57 4.09 -11.08
N GLY A 262 -0.65 3.92 -11.61
CA GLY A 262 -1.51 2.75 -11.38
C GLY A 262 -2.57 3.02 -10.31
N PHE A 263 -3.35 2.00 -9.99
CA PHE A 263 -4.43 2.11 -8.99
C PHE A 263 -3.91 2.39 -7.56
N ILE A 264 -2.64 2.11 -7.32
CA ILE A 264 -1.89 2.49 -6.12
C ILE A 264 -0.48 2.91 -6.53
N ALA A 265 0.21 3.71 -5.72
CA ALA A 265 1.56 4.16 -6.02
C ALA A 265 2.65 3.25 -5.43
N HIS A 266 2.32 2.46 -4.40
CA HIS A 266 3.25 1.56 -3.71
C HIS A 266 2.54 0.60 -2.73
N TRP A 267 3.24 -0.43 -2.28
CA TRP A 267 2.86 -1.26 -1.13
C TRP A 267 2.45 -0.42 0.08
N ASN A 268 1.31 -0.74 0.68
CA ASN A 268 0.70 0.01 1.77
C ASN A 268 0.23 1.44 1.43
N CYS A 269 0.01 1.77 0.16
CA CYS A 269 -0.67 3.01 -0.23
C CYS A 269 -2.03 3.15 0.48
N ARG A 270 -2.43 4.38 0.78
CA ARG A 270 -3.77 4.75 1.29
C ARG A 270 -4.42 5.89 0.49
N SER A 271 -3.69 6.39 -0.50
CA SER A 271 -4.21 7.37 -1.45
C SER A 271 -5.23 6.74 -2.36
N THR A 272 -6.04 7.60 -2.95
CA THR A 272 -7.19 7.19 -3.73
C THR A 272 -7.35 8.11 -4.93
N THR A 273 -8.19 7.73 -5.88
CA THR A 273 -8.50 8.57 -7.05
C THR A 273 -9.90 9.14 -6.93
N VAL A 274 -10.09 10.36 -7.43
CA VAL A 274 -11.40 11.04 -7.46
C VAL A 274 -11.73 11.44 -8.88
N ALA A 275 -13.00 11.43 -9.24
CA ALA A 275 -13.46 11.81 -10.58
C ALA A 275 -13.26 13.30 -10.82
N ILE A 276 -12.86 13.63 -12.05
CA ILE A 276 -12.97 14.96 -12.62
C ILE A 276 -14.21 14.95 -13.50
N VAL A 277 -15.28 15.58 -13.03
CA VAL A 277 -16.53 15.70 -13.79
C VAL A 277 -16.36 16.78 -14.86
N LYS A 278 -16.92 16.54 -16.06
CA LYS A 278 -16.93 17.51 -17.16
C LYS A 278 -17.67 18.78 -16.81
N SER A 279 -17.20 19.89 -17.36
CA SER A 279 -17.92 21.17 -17.34
C SER A 279 -19.24 21.11 -18.12
N TRP A 280 -20.14 22.06 -17.87
CA TRP A 280 -21.39 22.14 -18.64
C TRP A 280 -21.15 22.42 -20.11
N LYS A 281 -20.10 23.19 -20.44
CA LYS A 281 -19.68 23.43 -21.83
C LYS A 281 -19.31 22.12 -22.53
N GLU A 282 -18.55 21.26 -21.87
CA GLU A 282 -18.15 19.95 -22.40
C GLU A 282 -19.35 19.00 -22.55
N LEU A 283 -20.31 19.04 -21.62
CA LEU A 283 -21.54 18.24 -21.69
C LEU A 283 -22.50 18.73 -22.78
N GLY A 284 -22.71 20.05 -22.89
CA GLY A 284 -23.58 20.67 -23.88
C GLY A 284 -23.05 20.58 -25.31
N ALA A 285 -21.72 20.65 -25.50
CA ALA A 285 -21.08 20.45 -26.80
C ALA A 285 -21.26 19.02 -27.34
N LYS A 286 -21.55 18.04 -26.47
CA LYS A 286 -21.88 16.65 -26.85
C LYS A 286 -23.39 16.43 -27.06
N GLY A 287 -24.22 17.47 -26.99
CA GLY A 287 -25.66 17.41 -27.29
C GLY A 287 -26.54 16.68 -26.26
N LYS A 288 -25.99 16.22 -25.13
CA LYS A 288 -26.71 15.40 -24.14
C LYS A 288 -27.56 16.20 -23.12
N PHE A 289 -27.31 17.49 -22.95
CA PHE A 289 -28.00 18.33 -21.96
C PHE A 289 -28.31 19.72 -22.55
N GLN A 290 -29.47 19.88 -23.21
CA GLN A 290 -29.87 21.12 -23.90
C GLN A 290 -30.45 22.20 -22.97
N GLU A 291 -31.05 21.83 -21.83
CA GLU A 291 -31.58 22.80 -20.84
C GLU A 291 -30.97 22.56 -19.46
N ILE A 292 -30.35 23.60 -18.88
CA ILE A 292 -29.69 23.53 -17.57
C ILE A 292 -30.25 24.66 -16.68
N PRO A 293 -30.78 24.36 -15.47
CA PRO A 293 -31.22 25.37 -14.53
C PRO A 293 -30.11 26.37 -14.18
N LYS A 294 -30.41 27.67 -14.18
CA LYS A 294 -29.43 28.76 -13.94
C LYS A 294 -28.67 28.61 -12.62
N SER A 295 -29.26 27.98 -11.60
CA SER A 295 -28.66 27.75 -10.28
C SER A 295 -27.55 26.67 -10.26
N THR A 296 -27.44 25.83 -11.30
CA THR A 296 -26.50 24.69 -11.35
C THR A 296 -25.25 24.96 -12.20
N LYS A 297 -25.25 26.04 -13.00
CA LYS A 297 -24.15 26.35 -13.96
C LYS A 297 -22.80 26.62 -13.28
N ALA A 298 -22.78 27.45 -12.24
CA ALA A 298 -21.54 27.85 -11.56
C ALA A 298 -20.85 26.73 -10.75
N SER A 299 -21.53 25.61 -10.45
CA SER A 299 -21.00 24.54 -9.60
C SER A 299 -20.17 23.50 -10.37
N MET A 300 -20.47 23.24 -11.65
CA MET A 300 -19.72 22.26 -12.46
C MET A 300 -18.49 22.86 -13.14
N ASP A 301 -18.55 24.16 -13.49
CA ASP A 301 -17.49 24.85 -14.23
C ASP A 301 -16.34 25.33 -13.33
N GLY A 302 -16.39 25.02 -12.03
CA GLY A 302 -15.35 25.41 -11.08
C GLY A 302 -14.11 24.51 -11.17
N GLN A 303 -12.93 25.10 -11.00
CA GLN A 303 -11.66 24.36 -10.92
C GLN A 303 -11.77 23.23 -9.88
N VAL A 304 -11.18 22.07 -10.21
CA VAL A 304 -10.86 21.06 -9.19
C VAL A 304 -9.98 21.73 -8.15
N SER A 305 -10.28 21.55 -6.86
CA SER A 305 -9.73 22.35 -5.76
C SER A 305 -8.19 22.44 -5.82
N GLY A 306 -7.67 23.50 -6.41
CA GLY A 306 -6.24 23.82 -6.41
C GLY A 306 -5.75 24.38 -5.08
N LYS A 307 -6.64 24.63 -4.11
CA LYS A 307 -6.31 25.27 -2.82
C LYS A 307 -6.08 24.30 -1.65
N LYS A 308 -6.36 23.00 -1.81
CA LYS A 308 -6.16 21.97 -0.77
C LYS A 308 -5.55 20.71 -1.36
N ASN A 309 -4.35 20.83 -1.93
CA ASN A 309 -3.48 19.68 -2.11
C ASN A 309 -2.67 19.42 -0.82
N TYR A 310 -1.92 18.32 -0.76
CA TYR A 310 -1.19 17.87 0.41
C TYR A 310 -0.20 18.93 0.88
N GLU A 311 0.49 19.59 -0.06
CA GLU A 311 1.39 20.71 0.23
C GLU A 311 0.65 21.89 0.88
N GLY A 312 -0.52 22.26 0.35
CA GLY A 312 -1.38 23.30 0.92
C GLY A 312 -1.89 22.95 2.32
N TRP A 313 -2.29 21.69 2.54
CA TRP A 313 -2.65 21.17 3.86
C TRP A 313 -1.47 21.26 4.84
N LEU A 314 -0.27 20.85 4.42
CA LEU A 314 0.92 20.84 5.25
C LEU A 314 1.37 22.26 5.62
N LYS A 315 1.20 23.23 4.71
CA LYS A 315 1.50 24.65 4.94
C LYS A 315 0.72 25.23 6.11
N GLY A 316 -0.51 24.76 6.33
CA GLY A 316 -1.36 25.15 7.46
C GLY A 316 -1.09 24.41 8.78
N LYS A 317 -0.12 23.50 8.85
CA LYS A 317 0.24 22.76 10.07
C LYS A 317 1.34 23.43 10.88
N ASP A 318 1.47 23.03 12.13
CA ASP A 318 2.52 23.51 13.03
C ASP A 318 3.90 22.99 12.63
N LYS A 319 4.96 23.56 13.25
CA LYS A 319 6.34 23.20 12.93
C LYS A 319 6.59 21.71 13.15
N LYS A 320 6.09 21.15 14.25
CA LYS A 320 6.29 19.75 14.62
C LYS A 320 5.71 18.81 13.56
N THR A 321 4.44 19.00 13.16
CA THR A 321 3.80 18.15 12.12
C THR A 321 4.52 18.26 10.78
N GLN A 322 4.96 19.48 10.41
CA GLN A 322 5.73 19.69 9.18
C GLN A 322 7.09 18.97 9.20
N GLU A 323 7.76 18.91 10.35
CA GLU A 323 9.02 18.16 10.53
C GLU A 323 8.81 16.65 10.62
N GLU A 324 7.68 16.19 11.17
CA GLU A 324 7.29 14.77 11.13
C GLU A 324 7.08 14.27 9.69
N VAL A 325 6.54 15.12 8.81
CA VAL A 325 6.26 14.78 7.41
C VAL A 325 7.51 14.84 6.53
N LEU A 326 8.24 15.96 6.56
CA LEU A 326 9.35 16.21 5.62
C LEU A 326 10.72 15.87 6.20
N GLY A 327 10.83 15.73 7.53
CA GLY A 327 12.10 15.84 8.22
C GLY A 327 12.64 17.27 8.25
N VAL A 328 13.58 17.53 9.17
CA VAL A 328 14.11 18.88 9.43
C VAL A 328 14.75 19.51 8.18
N GLY A 329 15.54 18.73 7.43
CA GLY A 329 16.29 19.20 6.27
C GLY A 329 15.39 19.59 5.10
N LYS A 330 14.48 18.70 4.66
CA LYS A 330 13.59 18.99 3.51
C LYS A 330 12.60 20.10 3.85
N ARG A 331 12.11 20.15 5.09
CA ARG A 331 11.25 21.24 5.59
C ARG A 331 11.93 22.60 5.47
N LYS A 332 13.23 22.71 5.76
CA LYS A 332 13.99 23.95 5.59
C LYS A 332 14.00 24.41 4.13
N LEU A 333 14.35 23.51 3.20
CA LEU A 333 14.38 23.80 1.77
C LEU A 333 13.00 24.19 1.22
N TRP A 334 11.95 23.48 1.66
CA TRP A 334 10.57 23.77 1.29
C TRP A 334 10.10 25.15 1.79
N LYS A 335 10.42 25.51 3.04
CA LYS A 335 10.08 26.83 3.60
C LYS A 335 10.85 27.98 2.94
N GLU A 336 12.06 27.72 2.44
CA GLU A 336 12.86 28.66 1.65
C GLU A 336 12.38 28.77 0.18
N GLY A 337 11.36 28.01 -0.23
CA GLY A 337 10.84 28.01 -1.60
C GLY A 337 11.77 27.35 -2.63
N LYS A 338 12.80 26.64 -2.16
CA LYS A 338 13.81 25.98 -3.01
C LYS A 338 13.41 24.55 -3.41
N LEU A 339 12.33 24.03 -2.86
CA LEU A 339 11.91 22.63 -3.01
C LEU A 339 10.38 22.60 -3.07
N GLY A 340 9.82 22.01 -4.13
CA GLY A 340 8.40 21.64 -4.20
C GLY A 340 8.15 20.18 -3.86
N PHE A 341 6.88 19.77 -3.80
CA PHE A 341 6.53 18.36 -3.55
C PHE A 341 6.87 17.43 -4.72
N SER A 342 6.74 17.90 -5.96
CA SER A 342 7.19 17.17 -7.16
C SER A 342 8.70 16.89 -7.16
N ASP A 343 9.49 17.71 -6.46
CA ASP A 343 10.93 17.50 -6.31
C ASP A 343 11.30 16.42 -5.30
N LEU A 344 10.38 16.00 -4.42
CA LEU A 344 10.66 15.01 -3.37
C LEU A 344 10.95 13.62 -3.94
N VAL A 345 10.54 13.37 -5.17
CA VAL A 345 10.72 12.08 -5.85
C VAL A 345 11.53 12.22 -7.13
N SER A 346 12.22 11.14 -7.49
CA SER A 346 12.77 10.97 -8.84
C SER A 346 11.64 10.81 -9.87
N GLY A 347 11.95 10.94 -11.16
CA GLY A 347 10.98 10.65 -12.24
C GLY A 347 10.46 9.20 -12.26
N SER A 348 11.04 8.29 -11.47
CA SER A 348 10.50 6.94 -11.25
C SER A 348 9.67 6.83 -9.95
N GLY A 349 9.28 7.95 -9.35
CA GLY A 349 8.52 8.00 -8.09
C GLY A 349 9.31 7.66 -6.82
N LYS A 350 10.61 7.34 -6.90
CA LYS A 350 11.41 7.01 -5.70
C LYS A 350 11.71 8.27 -4.87
N PRO A 351 11.47 8.27 -3.55
CA PRO A 351 11.85 9.35 -2.65
C PRO A 351 13.33 9.71 -2.77
N LEU A 352 13.64 11.01 -2.83
CA LEU A 352 15.01 11.53 -2.85
C LEU A 352 15.52 11.79 -1.43
N THR A 353 16.80 11.52 -1.21
CA THR A 353 17.51 11.85 0.04
C THR A 353 17.75 13.36 0.14
N LEU A 354 18.04 13.85 1.35
CA LEU A 354 18.34 15.27 1.55
C LEU A 354 19.56 15.71 0.73
N GLU A 355 20.57 14.86 0.64
CA GLU A 355 21.80 15.11 -0.12
C GLU A 355 21.52 15.22 -1.63
N GLN A 356 20.65 14.36 -2.16
CA GLN A 356 20.22 14.42 -3.55
C GLN A 356 19.42 15.70 -3.83
N LEU A 357 18.54 16.09 -2.92
CA LEU A 357 17.77 17.33 -3.04
C LEU A 357 18.67 18.56 -2.97
N GLN A 358 19.61 18.62 -2.01
CA GLN A 358 20.58 19.71 -1.87
C GLN A 358 21.44 19.87 -3.13
N SER A 359 21.87 18.74 -3.71
CA SER A 359 22.61 18.73 -4.97
C SER A 359 21.77 19.28 -6.13
N LYS A 360 20.48 18.91 -6.19
CA LYS A 360 19.52 19.38 -7.21
C LYS A 360 19.28 20.89 -7.12
N VAL A 361 19.25 21.45 -5.91
CA VAL A 361 19.00 22.89 -5.66
C VAL A 361 20.28 23.74 -5.59
N GLY A 362 21.44 23.18 -5.98
CA GLY A 362 22.72 23.91 -6.02
C GLY A 362 23.35 24.21 -4.66
N ILE A 363 22.88 23.57 -3.58
CA ILE A 363 23.48 23.68 -2.25
C ILE A 363 24.65 22.70 -2.18
N LYS A 364 25.88 23.22 -2.23
CA LYS A 364 27.09 22.43 -1.99
C LYS A 364 27.05 21.89 -0.56
N THR A 365 26.89 20.58 -0.40
CA THR A 365 27.03 19.92 0.89
C THR A 365 28.46 20.11 1.39
N ALA A 366 28.62 20.62 2.61
CA ALA A 366 29.91 20.54 3.28
C ALA A 366 30.29 19.06 3.37
N LYS A 367 31.45 18.69 2.78
CA LYS A 367 31.96 17.31 2.65
C LYS A 367 31.55 16.43 3.84
N GLY A 368 30.46 15.68 3.68
CA GLY A 368 30.09 14.60 4.58
C GLY A 368 31.06 13.45 4.34
N ARG A 369 31.56 12.86 5.43
CA ARG A 369 32.44 11.68 5.41
C ARG A 369 31.95 10.68 4.35
N SER A 370 32.84 10.32 3.43
CA SER A 370 32.62 9.23 2.49
C SER A 370 32.12 7.99 3.23
N PRO A 371 31.24 7.18 2.63
CA PRO A 371 30.93 5.87 3.19
C PRO A 371 32.25 5.14 3.36
N ILE A 372 32.55 4.69 4.58
CA ILE A 372 33.73 3.88 4.84
C ILE A 372 33.53 2.60 4.03
N THR A 373 34.18 2.52 2.87
CA THR A 373 34.34 1.26 2.16
C THR A 373 35.16 0.33 3.05
N ILE A 374 34.88 -0.97 2.98
CA ILE A 374 35.62 -2.00 3.75
C ILE A 374 37.13 -1.88 3.51
N GLU A 375 37.53 -1.40 2.33
CA GLU A 375 38.92 -1.10 1.96
C GLU A 375 39.54 0.05 2.78
N GLY A 376 38.76 1.09 3.13
CA GLY A 376 39.20 2.20 3.98
C GLY A 376 39.47 1.79 5.42
N PHE A 377 38.74 0.80 5.93
CA PHE A 377 38.93 0.25 7.29
C PHE A 377 40.20 -0.61 7.40
N ILE A 378 40.60 -1.28 6.31
CA ILE A 378 41.82 -2.08 6.24
C ILE A 378 43.08 -1.20 6.13
N ALA A 379 42.97 -0.07 5.41
CA ALA A 379 44.09 0.89 5.28
C ALA A 379 44.45 1.59 6.60
N GLN A 380 43.45 1.97 7.41
CA GLN A 380 43.68 2.61 8.71
C GLN A 380 44.31 1.67 9.76
N ASN A 381 44.07 0.36 9.67
CA ASN A 381 44.63 -0.62 10.61
C ASN A 381 46.03 -1.14 10.25
N LYS A 382 46.54 -0.90 9.04
CA LYS A 382 47.94 -1.24 8.69
C LYS A 382 48.95 -0.22 9.24
N SER A 383 48.53 1.02 9.49
CA SER A 383 49.39 2.06 10.07
C SER A 383 49.59 1.93 11.59
N ALA A 384 48.80 1.09 12.27
CA ALA A 384 48.91 0.86 13.72
C ALA A 384 49.90 -0.26 14.11
N LYS A 385 50.56 -0.90 13.14
CA LYS A 385 51.48 -2.04 13.37
C LYS A 385 52.98 -1.70 13.22
N LYS A 386 53.34 -0.42 13.32
CA LYS A 386 54.75 0.05 13.24
C LYS A 386 55.25 0.80 14.47
N LEU A 387 54.58 0.64 15.62
CA LEU A 387 55.06 1.08 16.93
C LEU A 387 54.78 -0.02 17.96
N ARG A 388 55.64 -1.04 17.97
CA ARG A 388 56.09 -1.80 19.14
C ARG A 388 57.31 -2.61 18.76
#